data_AF-A0A7V5PGQ0-F1
#
_entry.id   AF-A0A7V5PGQ0-F1
#
_cell.length_a   1.000
_cell.length_b   1.000
_cell.length_c   1.000
_cell.angle_alpha   90.00
_cell.angle_beta   90.00
_cell.angle_gamma   90.00
#
_symmetry.space_group_name_H-M   'P 1'
#
loop_
_entity.id
_entity.type
_entity.pdbx_description
1 polymer ?
#
loop_
_entity_poly.entity_id
_entity_poly.type
_entity_poly.pdbx_seq_one_letter_code
_entity_poly.pdbx_strand_id
1 'polypeptide(L)'
;MSLRLRFNLILMLVSLAGLVIAAWVSWQVISEHAEEEVTESANVLLSSAQAVRSYTVEEVRPVVNQLEDGRFHPQTVPAYAATRFVRYLQKDYPEYDYREAALNPT
;
A
#
# COMPACT_ATOMS: atom_id res chain seq x y z
N MET A 1 53.16 -23.73 -11.63
CA MET A 1 51.69 -23.66 -11.85
C MET A 1 51.40 -23.73 -13.33
N SER A 2 50.55 -24.66 -13.77
CA SER A 2 50.18 -24.78 -15.19
C SER A 2 49.39 -23.56 -15.65
N LEU A 3 49.55 -23.16 -16.91
CA LEU A 3 48.89 -21.98 -17.50
C LEU A 3 47.35 -22.04 -17.36
N ARG A 4 46.79 -23.25 -17.42
CA ARG A 4 45.36 -23.53 -17.22
C ARG A 4 44.84 -23.09 -15.86
N LEU A 5 45.62 -23.31 -14.80
CA LEU A 5 45.20 -22.96 -13.43
C LEU A 5 45.12 -21.43 -13.24
N ARG A 6 46.10 -20.70 -13.78
CA ARG A 6 46.12 -19.23 -13.73
C ARG A 6 44.94 -18.62 -14.49
N PHE A 7 44.65 -19.18 -15.68
CA PHE A 7 43.52 -18.73 -16.49
C PHE A 7 42.17 -18.95 -15.79
N ASN A 8 41.93 -20.15 -15.24
CA ASN A 8 40.70 -20.43 -14.51
C ASN A 8 40.55 -19.58 -13.24
N LEU A 9 41.65 -19.28 -12.54
CA LEU A 9 41.62 -18.39 -11.38
C LEU A 9 41.18 -16.97 -11.74
N ILE A 10 41.71 -16.42 -12.84
CA ILE A 10 41.31 -15.10 -13.33
C ILE A 10 39.84 -15.13 -13.74
N LEU A 11 39.42 -16.16 -14.47
CA LEU A 11 38.03 -16.29 -14.93
C LEU A 11 37.07 -16.38 -13.75
N MET A 12 37.42 -17.16 -12.73
CA MET A 12 36.66 -17.29 -11.49
C MET A 12 36.56 -15.96 -10.74
N LEU A 13 37.66 -15.21 -10.62
CA LEU A 13 37.67 -13.90 -9.96
C LEU A 13 36.78 -12.89 -10.70
N VAL A 14 36.88 -12.84 -12.03
CA VAL A 14 36.06 -11.92 -12.84
C VAL A 14 34.58 -12.32 -12.76
N SER A 15 34.26 -13.61 -12.82
CA SER A 15 32.89 -14.09 -12.63
C SER A 15 32.33 -13.74 -11.26
N LEU A 16 33.10 -13.93 -10.18
CA LEU A 16 32.70 -13.54 -8.83
C LEU A 16 32.49 -12.04 -8.70
N ALA A 17 33.40 -11.23 -9.25
CA ALA A 17 33.25 -9.78 -9.23
C ALA A 17 31.97 -9.33 -9.97
N GLY A 18 31.69 -9.91 -11.15
CA GLY A 18 30.47 -9.65 -11.89
C GLY A 18 29.20 -10.01 -11.11
N LEU A 19 29.19 -11.17 -10.45
CA LEU A 19 28.07 -11.61 -9.62
C LEU A 19 27.85 -10.69 -8.42
N VAL A 20 28.92 -10.26 -7.75
CA VAL A 20 28.83 -9.34 -6.61
C VAL A 20 28.25 -7.99 -7.03
N ILE A 21 28.73 -7.44 -8.16
CA ILE A 21 28.21 -6.17 -8.68
C ILE A 21 26.74 -6.31 -9.06
N ALA A 22 26.38 -7.38 -9.78
CA ALA A 22 24.99 -7.64 -10.17
C ALA A 22 24.07 -7.80 -8.96
N ALA A 23 24.50 -8.56 -7.95
CA ALA A 23 23.76 -8.73 -6.70
C ALA A 23 23.57 -7.40 -5.96
N TRP A 24 24.61 -6.57 -5.92
CA TRP A 24 24.57 -5.27 -5.25
C TRP A 24 23.62 -4.29 -5.94
N VAL A 25 23.69 -4.17 -7.27
CA VAL A 25 22.77 -3.34 -8.06
C VAL A 25 21.34 -3.85 -7.93
N SER A 26 21.14 -5.17 -8.04
CA SER A 26 19.82 -5.78 -7.89
C SER A 26 19.23 -5.51 -6.50
N TRP A 27 20.05 -5.56 -5.45
CA TRP A 27 19.59 -5.29 -4.09
C TRP A 27 19.09 -3.85 -3.92
N GLN A 28 19.82 -2.88 -4.48
CA GLN A 28 19.41 -1.47 -4.43
C GLN A 28 18.08 -1.25 -5.16
N VAL A 29 17.97 -1.74 -6.40
CA VAL A 29 16.79 -1.57 -7.24
C VAL A 29 15.55 -2.22 -6.60
N ILE A 30 15.67 -3.45 -6.09
CA ILE A 30 14.54 -4.16 -5.47
C ILE A 30 14.08 -3.45 -4.19
N SER A 31 15.02 -2.95 -3.37
CA SER A 31 14.68 -2.31 -2.09
C SER A 31 13.94 -0.99 -2.31
N GLU A 32 14.41 -0.17 -3.26
CA GLU A 32 13.81 1.13 -3.57
C GLU A 32 12.41 0.97 -4.17
N HIS A 33 12.25 0.07 -5.16
CA HIS A 33 10.94 -0.17 -5.77
C HIS A 33 9.93 -0.77 -4.79
N ALA A 34 10.35 -1.66 -3.88
CA ALA A 34 9.45 -2.24 -2.90
C ALA A 34 8.91 -1.19 -1.91
N GLU A 35 9.73 -0.23 -1.49
CA GLU A 35 9.29 0.86 -0.60
C GLU A 35 8.33 1.82 -1.32
N GLU A 36 8.65 2.17 -2.58
CA GLU A 36 7.83 3.05 -3.39
C GLU A 36 6.45 2.44 -3.69
N GLU A 37 6.41 1.16 -4.09
CA GLU A 37 5.17 0.43 -4.41
C GLU A 37 4.24 0.31 -3.20
N VAL A 38 4.79 0.02 -2.02
CA VAL A 38 4.03 -0.04 -0.76
C VAL A 38 3.49 1.35 -0.40
N THR A 39 4.30 2.40 -0.56
CA THR A 39 3.90 3.78 -0.27
C THR A 39 2.82 4.27 -1.21
N GLU A 40 2.92 3.98 -2.50
CA GLU A 40 1.91 4.31 -3.50
C GLU A 40 0.59 3.60 -3.19
N SER A 41 0.64 2.29 -2.91
CA SER A 41 -0.54 1.49 -2.55
C SER A 41 -1.22 2.04 -1.29
N ALA A 42 -0.44 2.42 -0.27
CA ALA A 42 -0.96 3.05 0.95
C ALA A 42 -1.62 4.41 0.67
N ASN A 43 -1.01 5.23 -0.20
CA ASN A 43 -1.57 6.53 -0.60
C ASN A 43 -2.87 6.37 -1.38
N VAL A 44 -2.96 5.40 -2.29
CA VAL A 44 -4.19 5.08 -3.03
C VAL A 44 -5.29 4.63 -2.06
N LEU A 45 -4.98 3.76 -1.10
CA LEU A 45 -5.93 3.31 -0.09
C LEU A 45 -6.45 4.49 0.75
N LEU A 46 -5.55 5.35 1.24
CA LEU A 46 -5.90 6.53 2.03
C LEU A 46 -6.77 7.50 1.25
N SER A 47 -6.38 7.80 0.02
CA SER A 47 -7.12 8.70 -0.88
C SER A 47 -8.49 8.13 -1.23
N SER A 48 -8.58 6.81 -1.43
CA SER A 48 -9.85 6.11 -1.68
C SER A 48 -10.76 6.17 -0.46
N ALA A 49 -10.22 5.94 0.74
CA ALA A 49 -10.97 6.10 1.99
C ALA A 49 -11.48 7.54 2.16
N GLN A 50 -10.66 8.55 1.86
CA GLN A 50 -11.07 9.97 1.87
C GLN A 50 -12.16 10.25 0.83
N ALA A 51 -12.05 9.73 -0.39
CA ALA A 51 -13.06 9.89 -1.43
C ALA A 51 -14.41 9.30 -0.99
N VAL A 52 -14.42 8.13 -0.34
CA VAL A 52 -15.63 7.52 0.25
C VAL A 52 -16.23 8.43 1.32
N ARG A 53 -15.40 9.09 2.15
CA ARG A 53 -15.90 10.07 3.14
C ARG A 53 -16.60 11.23 2.44
N SER A 54 -15.98 11.84 1.43
CA SER A 54 -16.56 12.96 0.69
C SER A 54 -17.85 12.56 -0.02
N TYR A 55 -17.86 11.41 -0.72
CA TYR A 55 -19.07 10.86 -1.34
C TYR A 55 -20.22 10.66 -0.34
N THR A 56 -19.89 10.15 0.85
CA THR A 56 -20.88 9.96 1.92
C THR A 56 -21.47 11.30 2.38
N VAL A 57 -20.64 12.33 2.49
CA VAL A 57 -21.02 13.67 2.94
C VAL A 57 -21.89 14.37 1.90
N GLU A 58 -21.44 14.37 0.65
CA GLU A 58 -21.95 15.21 -0.44
C GLU A 58 -23.16 14.57 -1.14
N GLU A 59 -23.19 13.24 -1.26
CA GLU A 59 -24.21 12.55 -2.04
C GLU A 59 -25.12 11.66 -1.19
N VAL A 60 -24.56 10.80 -0.32
CA VAL A 60 -25.36 9.81 0.42
C VAL A 60 -26.22 10.46 1.48
N ARG A 61 -25.62 11.29 2.34
CA ARG A 61 -26.31 11.88 3.49
C ARG A 61 -27.51 12.77 3.10
N PRO A 62 -27.45 13.64 2.08
CA PRO A 62 -28.62 14.41 1.67
C PRO A 62 -29.79 13.55 1.23
N VAL A 63 -29.54 12.45 0.51
CA VAL A 63 -30.58 11.53 0.05
C VAL A 63 -31.21 10.78 1.21
N VAL A 64 -30.40 10.29 2.15
CA VAL A 64 -30.91 9.57 3.32
C VAL A 64 -31.69 10.51 4.26
N ASN A 65 -31.24 11.74 4.44
CA ASN A 65 -31.94 12.71 5.28
C ASN A 65 -33.33 13.10 4.74
N GLN A 66 -33.56 13.00 3.42
CA GLN A 66 -34.88 13.26 2.82
C GLN A 66 -35.92 12.18 3.12
N LEU A 67 -35.52 11.00 3.59
CA LEU A 67 -36.45 9.91 3.91
C LEU A 67 -37.30 10.22 5.15
N GLU A 68 -36.87 11.16 6.01
CA GLU A 68 -37.55 11.60 7.24
C GLU A 68 -38.07 10.45 8.12
N ASP A 69 -37.42 9.29 8.10
CA ASP A 69 -37.89 8.06 8.77
C ASP A 69 -37.58 8.02 10.28
N GLY A 70 -36.95 9.08 10.80
CA GLY A 70 -36.57 9.23 12.21
C GLY A 70 -35.54 8.22 12.71
N ARG A 71 -34.94 7.41 11.82
CA ARG A 71 -33.96 6.38 12.18
C ARG A 71 -32.54 6.88 11.93
N PHE A 72 -31.62 6.42 12.79
CA PHE A 72 -30.20 6.65 12.58
C PHE A 72 -29.66 5.68 11.53
N HIS A 73 -29.10 6.23 10.46
CA HIS A 73 -28.45 5.47 9.40
C HIS A 73 -26.93 5.62 9.51
N PRO A 74 -26.19 4.60 9.99
CA PRO A 74 -24.73 4.70 10.16
C PRO A 74 -23.98 4.94 8.85
N GLN A 75 -24.58 4.59 7.71
CA GLN A 75 -24.05 4.84 6.36
C GLN A 75 -23.90 6.33 6.05
N THR A 76 -24.55 7.22 6.79
CA THR A 76 -24.39 8.68 6.66
C THR A 76 -23.19 9.24 7.42
N VAL A 77 -22.57 8.42 8.29
CA VAL A 77 -21.39 8.80 9.06
C VAL A 77 -20.13 8.53 8.20
N PRO A 78 -19.34 9.56 7.84
CA PRO A 78 -18.21 9.39 6.94
C PRO A 78 -17.17 8.41 7.46
N ALA A 79 -16.86 8.48 8.76
CA ALA A 79 -15.93 7.57 9.43
C ALA A 79 -16.38 6.10 9.37
N TYR A 80 -17.68 5.86 9.51
CA TYR A 80 -18.26 4.53 9.38
C TYR A 80 -18.12 4.02 7.94
N ALA A 81 -18.49 4.83 6.96
CA ALA A 81 -18.43 4.46 5.55
C ALA A 81 -17.01 4.12 5.10
N ALA A 82 -16.02 4.96 5.43
CA ALA A 82 -14.61 4.71 5.11
C ALA A 82 -14.07 3.43 5.78
N THR A 83 -14.34 3.26 7.07
CA THR A 83 -13.93 2.05 7.79
C THR A 83 -14.58 0.79 7.20
N ARG A 84 -15.87 0.85 6.82
CA ARG A 84 -16.56 -0.28 6.19
C ARG A 84 -16.05 -0.59 4.80
N PHE A 85 -15.73 0.43 4.00
CA PHE A 85 -15.09 0.28 2.70
C PHE A 85 -13.79 -0.51 2.82
N VAL A 86 -12.89 -0.11 3.73
CA VAL A 86 -11.62 -0.82 3.92
C VAL A 86 -11.85 -2.23 4.47
N ARG A 87 -12.82 -2.45 5.37
CA ARG A 87 -13.19 -3.81 5.81
C ARG A 87 -13.71 -4.70 4.69
N TYR A 88 -14.34 -4.14 3.66
CA TYR A 88 -14.73 -4.93 2.49
C TYR A 88 -13.51 -5.25 1.63
N LEU A 89 -12.61 -4.29 1.43
CA LEU A 89 -11.34 -4.50 0.73
C LEU A 89 -10.47 -5.57 1.40
N GLN A 90 -10.41 -5.58 2.74
CA GLN A 90 -9.67 -6.55 3.55
C GLN A 90 -10.07 -8.01 3.33
N LYS A 91 -11.23 -8.29 2.73
CA LYS A 91 -11.62 -9.67 2.41
C LYS A 91 -10.75 -10.27 1.32
N ASP A 92 -10.39 -9.45 0.34
CA ASP A 92 -9.57 -9.84 -0.79
C ASP A 92 -8.09 -9.49 -0.55
N TYR A 93 -7.82 -8.47 0.27
CA TYR A 93 -6.49 -7.95 0.57
C TYR A 93 -6.26 -7.79 2.10
N PRO A 94 -6.04 -8.89 2.84
CA PRO A 94 -5.99 -8.91 4.31
C PRO A 94 -4.80 -8.15 4.94
N GLU A 95 -3.77 -7.85 4.17
CA GLU A 95 -2.57 -7.11 4.59
C GLU A 95 -2.77 -5.60 4.74
N TYR A 96 -3.85 -5.06 4.17
CA TYR A 96 -4.16 -3.63 4.24
C TYR A 96 -5.04 -3.32 5.45
N ASP A 97 -4.67 -2.32 6.24
CA ASP A 97 -5.48 -1.83 7.35
C ASP A 97 -5.63 -0.32 7.32
N TYR A 98 -6.74 0.17 7.89
CA TYR A 98 -7.05 1.59 7.94
C TYR A 98 -7.62 1.96 9.29
N ARG A 99 -7.07 3.02 9.87
CA ARG A 99 -7.51 3.57 11.15
C ARG A 99 -7.61 5.09 11.08
N GLU A 100 -8.77 5.61 11.41
CA GLU A 100 -8.96 7.06 11.60
C GLU A 100 -8.40 7.48 12.96
N ALA A 101 -7.10 7.77 13.00
CA ALA A 101 -6.46 8.33 14.19
C ALA A 101 -6.68 9.84 14.24
N ALA A 102 -7.52 10.31 15.16
CA ALA A 102 -7.63 11.73 15.49
C ALA A 102 -6.68 12.06 16.65
N LEU A 103 -5.98 13.20 16.58
CA LEU A 103 -5.15 13.72 17.68
C LEU A 103 -5.98 14.03 18.94
N ASN A 104 -7.26 14.35 18.77
CA ASN A 104 -8.21 14.56 19.86
C ASN A 104 -9.54 13.86 19.53
N PRO A 105 -9.87 12.72 20.16
CA PRO A 105 -11.15 12.06 19.98
C PRO A 105 -12.26 12.83 20.71
N THR A 106 -13.22 13.37 19.96
CA THR A 106 -14.47 13.99 20.45
C THR A 106 -15.57 12.98 20.68
#